data_AF-A0A2E0X905-F1
#
_entry.id   AF-A0A2E0X905-F1
#
_cell.length_a   1.000
_cell.length_b   1.000
_cell.length_c   1.000
_cell.angle_alpha   90.00
_cell.angle_beta   90.00
_cell.angle_gamma   90.00
#
_symmetry.space_group_name_H-M   'P 1'
#
loop_
_entity.id
_entity.type
_entity.pdbx_description
1 polymer ?
#
loop_
_entity_poly.entity_id
_entity_poly.type
_entity_poly.pdbx_seq_one_letter_code
_entity_poly.pdbx_strand_id
1 'polypeptide(L)'
;MPTLHNVIKHIRNGARNKSDWLYIVDPAVNISLCTEAELGCPEYDEERDEEIDPEGFADRGLQSTIDVNTVAQCITWGDRLSGCEDDEAAADVIRYYIRFDAWPDALNSPDPSPPDVAWQRHAQQFVDKLGPEDSTKECRHVGCTRGVVQRSVFCRLHHFENIHKRPYPLEE
;
A
#
# COMPACT_ATOMS: atom_id res chain seq x y z
N MET A 1 3.86 -20.80 21.21
CA MET A 1 4.25 -20.26 19.90
C MET A 1 4.41 -18.76 20.06
N PRO A 2 5.50 -18.16 19.57
CA PRO A 2 5.66 -16.70 19.59
C PRO A 2 4.52 -16.04 18.82
N THR A 3 4.03 -14.90 19.32
CA THR A 3 3.00 -14.10 18.65
C THR A 3 3.53 -12.73 18.24
N LEU A 4 2.77 -12.02 17.41
CA LEU A 4 3.10 -10.64 17.04
C LEU A 4 3.27 -9.72 18.25
N HIS A 5 2.47 -9.90 19.30
CA HIS A 5 2.66 -9.19 20.56
C HIS A 5 4.04 -9.46 21.18
N ASN A 6 4.53 -10.71 21.15
CA ASN A 6 5.87 -11.02 21.64
C ASN A 6 6.94 -10.32 20.79
N VAL A 7 6.79 -10.28 19.47
CA VAL A 7 7.70 -9.58 18.55
C VAL A 7 7.74 -8.08 18.83
N ILE A 8 6.57 -7.43 18.98
CA ILE A 8 6.50 -5.99 19.28
C ILE A 8 7.21 -5.68 20.60
N LYS A 9 6.95 -6.45 21.66
CA LYS A 9 7.65 -6.29 22.95
C LYS A 9 9.16 -6.52 22.81
N HIS A 10 9.58 -7.51 22.04
CA HIS A 10 10.99 -7.80 21.79
C HIS A 10 11.70 -6.61 21.15
N ILE A 11 11.10 -6.03 20.10
CA ILE A 11 11.66 -4.88 19.39
C ILE A 11 11.69 -3.62 20.27
N ARG A 12 10.64 -3.36 21.06
CA ARG A 12 10.60 -2.22 22.01
C ARG A 12 11.69 -2.32 23.07
N ASN A 13 12.01 -3.53 23.52
CA ASN A 13 13.11 -3.78 24.47
C ASN A 13 14.50 -3.61 23.83
N GLY A 14 14.59 -3.22 22.56
CA GLY A 14 15.85 -2.97 21.85
C GLY A 14 16.56 -4.23 21.38
N ALA A 15 15.96 -5.41 21.56
CA ALA A 15 16.49 -6.65 21.04
C ALA A 15 16.03 -6.81 19.58
N ARG A 16 16.96 -6.61 18.63
CA ARG A 16 16.75 -6.92 17.22
C ARG A 16 18.09 -7.12 16.51
N ASN A 17 18.17 -8.09 15.61
CA ASN A 17 19.26 -8.17 14.64
C ASN A 17 18.80 -7.48 13.36
N LYS A 18 19.66 -6.64 12.76
CA LYS A 18 19.27 -5.78 11.62
C LYS A 18 18.88 -6.55 10.36
N SER A 19 19.29 -7.81 10.27
CA SER A 19 18.99 -8.70 9.16
C SER A 19 17.74 -9.55 9.38
N ASP A 20 17.07 -9.42 10.52
CA ASP A 20 15.84 -10.17 10.79
C ASP A 20 14.68 -9.66 9.94
N TRP A 21 13.83 -10.60 9.54
CA TRP A 21 12.55 -10.41 8.88
C TRP A 21 11.42 -10.88 9.78
N LEU A 22 10.26 -10.25 9.65
CA LEU A 22 9.04 -10.67 10.29
C LEU A 22 8.37 -11.77 9.47
N TYR A 23 8.15 -12.91 10.11
CA TYR A 23 7.41 -14.02 9.57
C TYR A 23 6.06 -14.17 10.26
N ILE A 24 4.99 -14.45 9.50
CA ILE A 24 3.61 -14.53 10.01
C ILE A 24 2.87 -15.69 9.33
N VAL A 25 1.99 -16.40 10.06
CA VAL A 25 1.20 -17.54 9.52
C VAL A 25 -0.05 -17.08 8.76
N ASP A 26 -0.71 -16.03 9.22
CA ASP A 26 -2.00 -15.59 8.66
C ASP A 26 -1.84 -14.57 7.53
N PRO A 27 -2.79 -14.54 6.56
CA PRO A 27 -2.87 -13.46 5.58
C PRO A 27 -2.96 -12.09 6.26
N ALA A 28 -2.42 -11.06 5.61
CA ALA A 28 -2.36 -9.70 6.14
C ALA A 28 -3.72 -9.13 6.60
N VAL A 29 -4.85 -9.60 6.09
CA VAL A 29 -6.19 -9.16 6.51
C VAL A 29 -6.57 -9.62 7.94
N ASN A 30 -5.96 -10.69 8.44
CA ASN A 30 -6.30 -11.32 9.72
C ASN A 30 -5.25 -11.09 10.82
N ILE A 31 -4.23 -10.28 10.56
CA ILE A 31 -3.16 -10.03 11.54
C ILE A 31 -3.74 -9.34 12.78
N SER A 32 -3.41 -9.90 13.94
CA SER A 32 -3.72 -9.38 15.27
C SER A 32 -2.54 -9.63 16.23
N LEU A 33 -2.61 -9.11 17.45
CA LEU A 33 -1.59 -9.39 18.49
C LEU A 33 -1.41 -10.88 18.82
N CYS A 34 -2.43 -11.69 18.59
CA CYS A 34 -2.43 -13.13 18.83
C CYS A 34 -1.93 -13.95 17.64
N THR A 35 -1.77 -13.33 16.47
CA THR A 35 -1.27 -14.02 15.27
C THR A 35 0.12 -14.57 15.55
N GLU A 36 0.33 -15.84 15.17
CA GLU A 36 1.63 -16.48 15.27
C GLU A 36 2.63 -15.73 14.38
N ALA A 37 3.71 -15.28 14.99
CA ALA A 37 4.72 -14.49 14.32
C ALA A 37 6.08 -14.64 14.98
N GLU A 38 7.14 -14.59 14.19
CA GLU A 38 8.51 -14.75 14.66
C GLU A 38 9.48 -13.91 13.83
N LEU A 39 10.60 -13.49 14.45
CA LEU A 39 11.70 -12.86 13.74
C LEU A 39 12.69 -13.94 13.30
N GLY A 40 13.10 -13.92 12.04
CA GLY A 40 14.08 -14.85 11.50
C GLY A 40 15.01 -14.16 10.51
N CYS A 41 16.27 -14.57 10.46
CA CYS A 41 17.21 -14.12 9.45
C CYS A 41 17.24 -15.19 8.35
N PRO A 42 16.75 -14.91 7.14
CA PRO A 42 16.91 -15.83 6.03
C PRO A 42 18.40 -15.99 5.71
N GLU A 43 18.77 -17.20 5.30
CA GLU A 43 20.08 -17.48 4.72
C GLU A 43 19.98 -17.40 3.20
N TYR A 44 21.12 -17.24 2.52
CA TYR A 44 21.15 -17.20 1.07
C TYR A 44 22.12 -18.25 0.55
N ASP A 45 21.61 -19.15 -0.29
CA ASP A 45 22.40 -20.18 -0.97
C ASP A 45 22.98 -19.61 -2.26
N GLU A 46 24.25 -19.23 -2.20
CA GLU A 46 24.97 -18.67 -3.36
C GLU A 46 25.09 -19.65 -4.53
N GLU A 47 25.07 -20.97 -4.28
CA GLU A 47 25.18 -21.97 -5.36
C GLU A 47 23.89 -22.07 -6.16
N ARG A 48 22.75 -21.86 -5.48
CA ARG A 48 21.42 -22.02 -6.06
C ARG A 48 20.76 -20.69 -6.43
N ASP A 49 21.32 -19.57 -5.98
CA ASP A 49 20.71 -18.24 -6.11
C ASP A 49 19.30 -18.23 -5.48
N GLU A 50 19.19 -18.85 -4.29
CA GLU A 50 17.92 -19.09 -3.59
C GLU A 50 18.00 -18.60 -2.14
N GLU A 51 16.93 -17.97 -1.66
CA GLU A 51 16.74 -17.60 -0.25
C GLU A 51 16.22 -18.81 0.54
N ILE A 52 16.83 -19.09 1.69
CA ILE A 52 16.49 -20.20 2.57
C ILE A 52 15.86 -19.64 3.85
N ASP A 53 14.59 -20.00 4.05
CA ASP A 53 13.88 -19.67 5.28
C ASP A 53 14.48 -20.40 6.51
N PRO A 54 14.38 -19.80 7.71
CA PRO A 54 14.83 -20.44 8.93
C PRO A 54 14.18 -21.82 9.17
N GLU A 55 14.94 -22.71 9.79
CA GLU A 55 14.51 -24.09 10.05
C GLU A 55 13.15 -24.15 10.79
N GLY A 56 12.21 -24.94 10.26
CA GLY A 56 10.89 -25.16 10.84
C GLY A 56 9.86 -24.05 10.59
N PHE A 57 10.22 -22.96 9.90
CA PHE A 57 9.27 -21.88 9.59
C PHE A 57 8.24 -22.33 8.54
N ALA A 58 8.71 -22.96 7.46
CA ALA A 58 7.84 -23.51 6.42
C ALA A 58 6.84 -24.55 6.98
N ASP A 59 7.28 -25.43 7.88
CA ASP A 59 6.44 -26.45 8.51
C ASP A 59 5.33 -25.85 9.39
N ARG A 60 5.56 -24.64 9.92
CA ARG A 60 4.60 -23.87 10.71
C ARG A 60 3.72 -22.96 9.85
N GLY A 61 3.96 -22.90 8.55
CA GLY A 61 3.25 -22.00 7.62
C GLY A 61 3.63 -20.53 7.78
N LEU A 62 4.76 -20.23 8.41
CA LEU A 62 5.29 -18.88 8.55
C LEU A 62 5.79 -18.35 7.21
N GLN A 63 5.34 -17.17 6.81
CA GLN A 63 5.73 -16.50 5.56
C GLN A 63 6.46 -15.19 5.85
N SER A 64 7.57 -14.93 5.16
CA SER A 64 8.32 -13.68 5.27
C SER A 64 7.46 -12.49 4.79
N THR A 65 7.56 -11.35 5.48
CA THR A 65 6.78 -10.14 5.17
C THR A 65 7.66 -8.91 5.01
N ILE A 66 8.07 -8.29 6.11
CA ILE A 66 8.83 -7.04 6.15
C ILE A 66 10.06 -7.18 7.04
N ASP A 67 11.11 -6.41 6.76
CA ASP A 67 12.32 -6.41 7.58
C ASP A 67 12.08 -5.77 8.96
N VAL A 68 12.90 -6.14 9.94
CA VAL A 68 12.72 -5.70 11.34
C VAL A 68 12.81 -4.18 11.51
N ASN A 69 13.50 -3.45 10.63
CA ASN A 69 13.56 -2.00 10.73
C ASN A 69 12.21 -1.40 10.30
N THR A 70 11.58 -1.96 9.27
CA THR A 70 10.22 -1.60 8.88
C THR A 70 9.22 -1.93 9.98
N VAL A 71 9.35 -3.07 10.67
CA VAL A 71 8.52 -3.38 11.86
C VAL A 71 8.71 -2.34 12.96
N ALA A 72 9.96 -1.96 13.26
CA ALA A 72 10.24 -0.94 14.27
C ALA A 72 9.68 0.45 13.88
N GLN A 73 9.69 0.79 12.59
CA GLN A 73 9.04 1.99 12.08
C GLN A 73 7.52 1.91 12.23
N CYS A 74 6.89 0.77 11.94
CA CYS A 74 5.46 0.55 12.16
C CYS A 74 5.08 0.73 13.63
N ILE A 75 5.86 0.18 14.56
CA ILE A 75 5.64 0.37 16.01
C ILE A 75 5.72 1.86 16.37
N THR A 76 6.78 2.55 15.93
CA THR A 76 6.96 3.99 16.19
C THR A 76 5.81 4.82 15.61
N TRP A 77 5.32 4.45 14.44
CA TRP A 77 4.21 5.13 13.79
C TRP A 77 2.88 4.88 14.52
N GLY A 78 2.64 3.64 14.97
CA GLY A 78 1.50 3.29 15.82
C GLY A 78 1.48 4.12 17.09
N ASP A 79 2.61 4.20 17.79
CA ASP A 79 2.76 4.99 19.03
C ASP A 79 2.51 6.49 18.79
N ARG A 80 2.95 7.00 17.63
CA ARG A 80 2.69 8.39 17.22
C ARG A 80 1.20 8.63 16.98
N LEU A 81 0.51 7.72 16.31
CA LEU A 81 -0.91 7.87 15.97
C LEU A 81 -1.82 7.70 17.19
N SER A 82 -1.47 6.82 18.14
CA SER A 82 -2.20 6.64 19.41
C SER A 82 -1.88 7.73 20.44
N GLY A 83 -0.67 8.31 20.38
CA GLY A 83 -0.16 9.26 21.37
C GLY A 83 0.48 8.62 22.60
N CYS A 84 0.65 7.30 22.63
CA CYS A 84 1.30 6.56 23.71
C CYS A 84 1.87 5.22 23.20
N GLU A 85 2.62 4.49 24.03
CA GLU A 85 3.00 3.12 23.69
C GLU A 85 1.76 2.21 23.65
N ASP A 86 1.35 1.81 22.44
CA ASP A 86 0.13 1.04 22.20
C ASP A 86 0.42 -0.13 21.25
N ASP A 87 0.35 -1.36 21.77
CA ASP A 87 0.65 -2.56 20.99
C ASP A 87 -0.43 -2.85 19.94
N GLU A 88 -1.70 -2.55 20.22
CA GLU A 88 -2.80 -2.74 19.27
C GLU A 88 -2.66 -1.77 18.10
N ALA A 89 -2.33 -0.51 18.39
CA ALA A 89 -2.02 0.48 17.37
C ALA A 89 -0.82 0.06 16.51
N ALA A 90 0.25 -0.45 17.13
CA ALA A 90 1.41 -0.98 16.40
C ALA A 90 1.03 -2.17 15.49
N ALA A 91 0.21 -3.10 15.99
CA ALA A 91 -0.26 -4.24 15.21
C ALA A 91 -1.13 -3.80 14.01
N ASP A 92 -2.02 -2.81 14.19
CA ASP A 92 -2.84 -2.26 13.11
C ASP A 92 -1.98 -1.60 12.02
N VAL A 93 -0.93 -0.87 12.40
CA VAL A 93 0.00 -0.27 11.44
C VAL A 93 0.83 -1.34 10.70
N ILE A 94 1.34 -2.36 11.41
CA ILE A 94 2.06 -3.49 10.77
C ILE A 94 1.15 -4.18 9.74
N ARG A 95 -0.08 -4.49 10.14
CA ARG A 95 -1.11 -5.07 9.27
C ARG A 95 -1.34 -4.21 8.03
N TYR A 96 -1.52 -2.90 8.21
CA TYR A 96 -1.74 -1.95 7.12
C TYR A 96 -0.55 -1.90 6.16
N TYR A 97 0.67 -1.81 6.70
CA TYR A 97 1.90 -1.72 5.91
C TYR A 97 2.12 -2.98 5.07
N ILE A 98 2.03 -4.18 5.66
CA ILE A 98 2.20 -5.45 4.92
C ILE A 98 1.20 -5.54 3.76
N ARG A 99 -0.01 -5.02 3.95
CA ARG A 99 -1.09 -5.14 2.97
C ARG A 99 -1.02 -4.12 1.83
N PHE A 100 -0.48 -2.93 2.10
CA PHE A 100 -0.56 -1.80 1.17
C PHE A 100 0.79 -1.16 0.83
N ASP A 101 1.88 -1.58 1.47
CA ASP A 101 3.22 -0.98 1.38
C ASP A 101 3.16 0.56 1.54
N ALA A 102 2.38 0.98 2.54
CA ALA A 102 2.05 2.39 2.77
C ALA A 102 1.84 2.67 4.26
N TRP A 103 2.05 3.94 4.66
CA TRP A 103 1.79 4.43 6.01
C TRP A 103 0.32 4.89 6.13
N PRO A 104 -0.43 4.44 7.15
CA PRO A 104 -1.78 4.94 7.39
C PRO A 104 -1.74 6.38 7.93
N ASP A 105 -2.70 7.21 7.51
CA ASP A 105 -2.83 8.61 7.96
C ASP A 105 -3.36 8.71 9.41
N ALA A 106 -4.15 7.73 9.83
CA ALA A 106 -4.74 7.61 11.18
C ALA A 106 -4.91 6.13 11.58
N LEU A 107 -5.08 5.85 12.88
CA LEU A 107 -5.46 4.50 13.34
C LEU A 107 -6.79 4.07 12.72
N ASN A 108 -6.90 2.80 12.32
CA ASN A 108 -8.05 2.28 11.59
C ASN A 108 -8.34 3.04 10.29
N SER A 109 -7.29 3.57 9.62
CA SER A 109 -7.44 4.14 8.29
C SER A 109 -8.13 3.12 7.38
N PRO A 110 -9.12 3.54 6.58
CA PRO A 110 -9.72 2.63 5.62
C PRO A 110 -8.65 2.13 4.66
N ASP A 111 -8.87 0.92 4.13
CA ASP A 111 -8.06 0.41 3.05
C ASP A 111 -8.00 1.45 1.91
N PRO A 112 -6.82 1.66 1.29
CA PRO A 112 -6.73 2.52 0.13
C PRO A 112 -7.70 2.02 -0.94
N SER A 113 -8.29 2.97 -1.66
CA SER A 113 -9.18 2.60 -2.78
C SER A 113 -8.39 1.76 -3.79
N PRO A 114 -9.02 0.73 -4.39
CA PRO A 114 -8.40 -0.05 -5.45
C PRO A 114 -7.78 0.87 -6.53
N PRO A 115 -6.64 0.48 -7.15
CA PRO A 115 -5.92 1.36 -8.08
C PRO A 115 -6.77 1.91 -9.23
N ASP A 116 -7.71 1.12 -9.74
CA ASP A 116 -8.69 1.49 -10.76
C ASP A 116 -9.69 2.54 -10.26
N VAL A 117 -10.22 2.37 -9.04
CA VAL A 117 -11.12 3.35 -8.40
C VAL A 117 -10.39 4.65 -8.08
N ALA A 118 -9.15 4.56 -7.59
CA ALA A 118 -8.30 5.73 -7.35
C ALA A 118 -8.02 6.46 -8.67
N TRP A 119 -7.70 5.72 -9.74
CA TRP A 119 -7.50 6.26 -11.08
C TRP A 119 -8.75 6.95 -11.64
N GLN A 120 -9.93 6.32 -11.51
CA GLN A 120 -11.21 6.91 -11.91
C GLN A 120 -11.47 8.22 -11.17
N ARG A 121 -11.25 8.26 -9.86
CA ARG A 121 -11.41 9.47 -9.04
C ARG A 121 -10.46 10.58 -9.50
N HIS A 122 -9.20 10.25 -9.76
CA HIS A 122 -8.21 11.21 -10.26
C HIS A 122 -8.59 11.73 -11.65
N ALA A 123 -9.06 10.85 -12.54
CA ALA A 123 -9.51 11.21 -13.87
C ALA A 123 -10.71 12.18 -13.83
N GLN A 124 -11.70 11.88 -12.98
CA GLN A 124 -12.85 12.74 -12.77
C GLN A 124 -12.43 14.11 -12.23
N GLN A 125 -11.59 14.14 -11.18
CA GLN A 125 -11.09 15.39 -10.61
C GLN A 125 -10.28 16.23 -11.60
N PHE A 126 -9.53 15.59 -12.51
CA PHE A 126 -8.82 16.27 -13.57
C PHE A 126 -9.81 16.91 -14.55
N VAL A 127 -10.80 16.14 -15.01
CA VAL A 127 -11.82 16.60 -15.96
C VAL A 127 -12.66 17.73 -15.38
N ASP A 128 -13.04 17.66 -14.11
CA ASP A 128 -13.83 18.69 -13.42
C ASP A 128 -13.11 20.04 -13.39
N LYS A 129 -11.77 20.04 -13.35
CA LYS A 129 -10.94 21.26 -13.36
C LYS A 129 -10.81 21.91 -14.74
N LEU A 130 -11.14 21.22 -15.83
CA LEU A 130 -11.05 21.76 -17.19
C LEU A 130 -12.16 22.77 -17.51
N GLY A 131 -13.24 22.77 -16.72
CA GLY A 131 -14.40 23.62 -16.94
C GLY A 131 -15.31 23.13 -18.09
N PRO A 132 -16.29 23.94 -18.50
CA PRO A 132 -17.22 23.57 -19.55
C PRO A 132 -16.57 23.52 -20.93
N GLU A 133 -17.15 22.71 -21.82
CA GLU A 133 -16.78 22.64 -23.23
C GLU A 133 -17.44 23.79 -24.01
N ASP A 134 -16.67 24.45 -24.88
CA ASP A 134 -17.15 25.45 -25.84
C ASP A 134 -17.65 24.72 -27.09
N SER A 135 -18.97 24.62 -27.23
CA SER A 135 -19.64 23.96 -28.37
C SER A 135 -19.50 24.71 -29.69
N THR A 136 -18.98 25.95 -29.69
CA THR A 136 -18.73 26.69 -30.94
C THR A 136 -17.49 26.18 -31.68
N LYS A 137 -16.67 25.35 -31.03
CA LYS A 137 -15.43 24.78 -31.59
C LYS A 137 -15.41 23.28 -31.36
N GLU A 138 -15.25 22.53 -32.45
CA GLU A 138 -15.19 21.07 -32.38
C GLU A 138 -13.83 20.56 -31.90
N CYS A 139 -13.87 19.46 -31.15
CA CYS A 139 -12.71 18.70 -30.73
C CYS A 139 -11.90 18.21 -31.94
N ARG A 140 -10.57 18.35 -31.90
CA ARG A 140 -9.68 17.94 -32.99
C ARG A 140 -9.49 16.41 -33.10
N HIS A 141 -10.01 15.63 -32.14
CA HIS A 141 -9.93 14.17 -32.22
C HIS A 141 -10.83 13.65 -33.35
N VAL A 142 -10.28 12.75 -34.17
CA VAL A 142 -10.99 12.18 -35.34
C VAL A 142 -12.30 11.54 -34.87
N GLY A 143 -13.42 11.94 -35.47
CA GLY A 143 -14.75 11.41 -35.17
C GLY A 143 -15.41 11.98 -33.91
N CYS A 144 -14.82 12.95 -33.21
CA CYS A 144 -15.41 13.56 -32.03
C CYS A 144 -16.18 14.85 -32.39
N THR A 145 -17.45 14.93 -31.98
CA THR A 145 -18.32 16.11 -32.20
C THR A 145 -18.47 17.01 -30.97
N ARG A 146 -17.71 16.72 -29.90
CA ARG A 146 -17.78 17.49 -28.63
C ARG A 146 -17.08 18.84 -28.75
N GLY A 147 -17.42 19.77 -27.86
CA GLY A 147 -16.78 21.08 -27.76
C GLY A 147 -15.37 21.00 -27.17
N VAL A 148 -14.55 22.04 -27.37
CA VAL A 148 -13.20 22.12 -26.78
C VAL A 148 -13.22 22.72 -25.38
N VAL A 149 -12.32 22.30 -24.49
CA VAL A 149 -12.15 22.98 -23.18
C VAL A 149 -11.27 24.23 -23.30
N GLN A 150 -11.32 25.09 -22.29
CA GLN A 150 -10.52 26.31 -22.26
C GLN A 150 -9.02 25.99 -22.41
N ARG A 151 -8.33 26.67 -23.35
CA ARG A 151 -6.89 26.51 -23.64
C ARG A 151 -6.51 25.12 -24.20
N SER A 152 -7.46 24.36 -24.72
CA SER A 152 -7.22 23.09 -25.41
C SER A 152 -7.82 23.11 -26.82
N VAL A 153 -7.35 22.19 -27.67
CA VAL A 153 -7.99 21.86 -28.96
C VAL A 153 -8.83 20.58 -28.88
N PHE A 154 -8.97 20.02 -27.69
CA PHE A 154 -9.67 18.78 -27.40
C PHE A 154 -10.80 19.03 -26.39
N CYS A 155 -11.84 18.18 -26.44
CA CYS A 155 -12.87 18.10 -25.39
C CYS A 155 -12.29 17.59 -24.07
N ARG A 156 -13.11 17.50 -23.01
CA ARG A 156 -12.64 17.04 -21.69
C ARG A 156 -11.97 15.68 -21.73
N LEU A 157 -12.61 14.71 -22.41
CA LEU A 157 -12.11 13.33 -22.49
C LEU A 157 -10.81 13.26 -23.29
N HIS A 158 -10.82 13.73 -24.53
CA HIS A 158 -9.62 13.66 -25.38
C HIS A 158 -8.48 14.56 -24.86
N HIS A 159 -8.77 15.63 -24.10
CA HIS A 159 -7.72 16.38 -23.41
C HIS A 159 -7.05 15.52 -22.33
N PHE A 160 -7.84 14.84 -21.50
CA PHE A 160 -7.33 13.88 -20.52
C PHE A 160 -6.47 12.81 -21.18
N GLU A 161 -6.97 12.17 -22.24
CA GLU A 161 -6.25 11.11 -22.94
C GLU A 161 -4.96 11.60 -23.58
N ASN A 162 -4.97 12.82 -24.12
CA ASN A 162 -3.77 13.43 -24.68
C ASN A 162 -2.71 13.74 -23.62
N ILE A 163 -3.10 14.11 -22.39
CA ILE A 163 -2.17 14.39 -21.28
C ILE A 163 -1.66 13.10 -20.65
N HIS A 164 -2.56 12.17 -20.33
CA HIS A 164 -2.24 10.95 -19.58
C HIS A 164 -1.80 9.78 -20.46
N LYS A 165 -1.91 9.90 -21.79
CA LYS A 165 -1.56 8.85 -22.77
C LYS A 165 -2.26 7.52 -22.48
N ARG A 166 -3.49 7.59 -21.96
CA ARG A 166 -4.35 6.45 -21.62
C ARG A 166 -5.82 6.84 -21.84
N PRO A 167 -6.70 5.90 -22.20
CA PRO A 167 -8.14 6.16 -22.34
C PRO A 167 -8.76 6.72 -21.06
N TYR A 168 -9.79 7.55 -21.20
CA TYR A 168 -10.58 7.99 -20.05
C TYR A 168 -11.31 6.79 -19.41
N PRO A 169 -11.28 6.61 -18.08
CA PRO A 169 -11.71 5.36 -17.45
C PRO A 169 -13.24 5.21 -17.27
N LEU A 170 -14.03 6.23 -17.59
CA LEU A 170 -15.49 6.13 -17.59
C LEU A 170 -15.97 6.14 -19.04
N GLU A 171 -16.55 5.04 -19.49
CA GLU A 171 -17.32 5.01 -20.74
C GLU A 171 -18.62 5.81 -20.47
N GLU A 172 -18.85 6.88 -21.22
CA GLU A 172 -20.16 7.57 -21.28
C GLU A 172 -21.13 6.82 -22.21
#